data_AF-A0A343F077-F1
#
_entry.id   AF-A0A343F077-F1
#
_cell.length_a   1.000
_cell.length_b   1.000
_cell.length_c   1.000
_cell.angle_alpha   90.00
_cell.angle_beta   90.00
_cell.angle_gamma   90.00
#
_symmetry.space_group_name_H-M   'P 1'
#
loop_
_entity.id
_entity.type
_entity.pdbx_description
1 polymer ?
#
loop_
_entity_poly.entity_id
_entity_poly.type
_entity_poly.pdbx_seq_one_letter_code
_entity_poly.pdbx_strand_id
1 'polypeptide(L)' 'GDNMLEPSTKMPWFKGWKVERKEGNGEGKCLIEALDAILPPARPTDKALR' A
#
# COMPACT_ATOMS: atom_id res chain seq x y z
N GLY A 1 16.67 4.14 -6.10
CA GLY A 1 16.18 5.48 -5.73
C GLY A 1 15.77 5.47 -4.28
N ASP A 2 15.84 6.61 -3.61
CA ASP A 2 15.46 6.75 -2.20
C ASP A 2 13.99 6.31 -1.97
N ASN A 3 13.72 5.54 -0.90
CA ASN A 3 12.40 4.96 -0.59
C ASN A 3 11.79 4.06 -1.70
N MET A 4 12.58 3.50 -2.62
CA MET A 4 12.04 2.60 -3.65
C MET A 4 11.90 1.17 -3.13
N LEU A 5 13.02 0.58 -2.71
CA LEU A 5 13.10 -0.79 -2.16
C LEU A 5 13.48 -0.79 -0.69
N GLU A 6 14.21 0.23 -0.25
CA GLU A 6 14.72 0.38 1.10
C GLU A 6 14.46 1.81 1.59
N PRO A 7 14.28 2.01 2.90
CA PRO A 7 14.04 3.31 3.47
C PRO A 7 15.30 4.19 3.36
N SER A 8 15.11 5.44 2.94
CA SER A 8 16.20 6.40 2.84
C SER A 8 16.52 7.03 4.18
N THR A 9 17.80 7.14 4.49
CA THR A 9 18.32 7.89 5.64
C THR A 9 18.36 9.39 5.39
N LYS A 10 18.17 9.85 4.14
CA LYS A 10 18.26 11.27 3.76
C LYS A 10 16.96 12.05 4.01
N MET A 11 15.88 11.38 4.41
CA MET A 11 14.56 11.97 4.59
C MET A 11 14.04 11.80 6.03
N PRO A 12 14.64 12.49 7.02
CA PRO A 12 14.23 12.36 8.43
C PRO A 12 12.82 12.89 8.71
N TRP A 13 12.29 13.74 7.83
CA TRP A 13 10.95 14.30 7.92
C TRP A 13 9.85 13.31 7.51
N PHE A 14 10.19 12.30 6.69
CA PHE A 14 9.22 11.34 6.20
C PHE A 14 9.08 10.16 7.15
N LYS A 15 7.90 10.03 7.76
CA LYS A 15 7.61 8.98 8.76
C LYS A 15 7.02 7.70 8.15
N GLY A 16 6.71 7.73 6.86
CA GLY A 16 5.95 6.69 6.17
C GLY A 16 4.60 7.19 5.70
N TRP A 17 3.93 6.36 4.91
CA TRP A 17 2.57 6.55 4.45
C TRP A 17 1.62 5.64 5.24
N LYS A 18 0.34 6.02 5.26
CA LYS A 18 -0.75 5.22 5.84
C LYS A 18 -1.96 5.26 4.91
N VAL A 19 -2.66 4.14 4.78
CA VAL A 19 -3.89 4.00 4.01
C VAL A 19 -4.96 3.41 4.90
N GLU A 20 -6.10 4.09 4.97
CA GLU A 20 -7.29 3.60 5.64
C GLU A 20 -8.27 3.02 4.62
N ARG A 21 -8.77 1.82 4.88
CA ARG A 21 -9.74 1.15 4.02
C ARG A 21 -10.57 0.15 4.79
N LYS A 22 -11.77 -0.10 4.29
CA LYS A 22 -12.76 -0.97 4.94
C LYS A 22 -12.25 -2.41 5.09
N GLU A 23 -11.48 -2.91 4.13
CA GLU A 23 -10.94 -4.27 4.15
C GLU A 23 -9.59 -4.41 4.90
N GLY A 24 -9.11 -3.34 5.58
CA GLY A 24 -7.96 -3.40 6.49
C GLY A 24 -6.86 -2.38 6.15
N ASN A 25 -6.36 -1.64 7.14
CA ASN A 25 -5.42 -0.54 6.91
C ASN A 25 -4.03 -1.03 6.42
N GLY A 26 -3.29 -0.14 5.75
CA GLY A 26 -1.91 -0.38 5.33
C GLY A 26 -0.98 0.75 5.78
N GLU A 27 0.28 0.44 6.04
CA GLU A 27 1.33 1.42 6.32
C GLU A 27 2.68 0.95 5.77
N GLY A 28 3.59 1.88 5.50
CA GLY A 28 4.91 1.57 4.97
C GLY A 28 5.77 2.81 4.73
N LYS A 29 6.98 2.62 4.23
CA LYS A 29 7.93 3.70 3.93
C LYS A 29 8.43 3.65 2.48
N CYS A 30 8.50 2.47 1.90
CA CYS A 30 9.04 2.24 0.58
C CYS A 30 7.93 2.07 -0.47
N LEU A 31 8.27 2.31 -1.74
CA LEU A 31 7.35 2.14 -2.85
C LEU A 31 6.93 0.67 -3.01
N ILE A 32 7.86 -0.28 -2.82
CA ILE A 32 7.54 -1.70 -2.88
C ILE A 32 6.46 -2.09 -1.85
N GLU A 33 6.56 -1.56 -0.63
CA GLU A 33 5.57 -1.81 0.43
C GLU A 33 4.20 -1.22 0.06
N ALA A 34 4.17 -0.10 -0.66
CA ALA A 34 2.92 0.49 -1.15
C ALA A 34 2.27 -0.36 -2.25
N LEU A 35 3.07 -1.00 -3.11
CA LEU A 35 2.58 -1.91 -4.15
C LEU A 35 2.06 -3.21 -3.53
N ASP A 36 2.78 -3.79 -2.57
CA ASP A 36 2.34 -4.99 -1.84
C ASP A 36 1.08 -4.75 -1.01
N ALA A 37 0.87 -3.50 -0.57
CA ALA A 37 -0.34 -3.12 0.13
C ALA A 37 -1.56 -3.04 -0.79
N ILE A 38 -1.45 -3.11 -2.13
CA ILE A 38 -2.62 -3.10 -3.03
C ILE A 38 -3.42 -4.40 -2.84
N LEU A 39 -4.69 -4.27 -2.45
CA LEU A 39 -5.57 -5.42 -2.36
C LEU A 39 -5.92 -5.91 -3.77
N PRO A 40 -5.93 -7.25 -3.99
CA PRO A 40 -6.37 -7.79 -5.26
C PRO A 40 -7.83 -7.38 -5.52
N PRO A 41 -8.22 -7.11 -6.78
CA PRO A 41 -9.59 -6.76 -7.10
C PRO A 41 -10.53 -7.92 -6.71
N ALA A 42 -11.65 -7.58 -6.08
CA ALA A 42 -12.67 -8.57 -5.74
C ALA A 42 -13.19 -9.23 -7.02
N ARG A 43 -13.12 -10.57 -7.06
CA ARG A 43 -13.75 -11.35 -8.14
C ARG A 43 -15.25 -11.08 -8.14
N PRO A 44 -15.92 -10.95 -9.30
CA PRO A 44 -17.34 -10.63 -9.36
C PRO A 44 -18.27 -11.81 -8.98
N THR A 45 -17.85 -12.72 -8.09
CA THR A 45 -18.68 -13.86 -7.63
C THR A 45 -19.87 -13.42 -6.79
N ASP A 46 -19.73 -12.31 -6.07
CA ASP A 46 -20.78 -11.78 -5.20
C ASP A 46 -21.75 -10.83 -5.95
N LYS A 47 -21.48 -10.57 -7.23
CA LYS A 47 -22.37 -9.74 -8.06
C LYS A 47 -23.48 -10.61 -8.63
N ALA A 48 -24.67 -10.04 -8.73
CA ALA A 48 -25.79 -10.69 -9.42
C ALA A 48 -25.38 -11.05 -10.86
N LEU A 49 -25.85 -12.21 -11.34
CA LEU A 49 -25.57 -12.70 -12.68
C LEU A 49 -25.97 -11.65 -13.73
N ARG A 50 -25.08 -11.42 -14.70
CA ARG A 50 -25.24 -10.48 -15.82
C ARG A 50 -24.75 -11.13 -17.10
#